data_AF-A0A0M8PQQ1-F1
#
_entry.id   AF-A0A0M8PQQ1-F1
#
_cell.length_a   1.000
_cell.length_b   1.000
_cell.length_c   1.000
_cell.angle_alpha   90.00
_cell.angle_beta   90.00
_cell.angle_gamma   90.00
#
_symmetry.space_group_name_H-M   'P 1'
#
loop_
_entity.id
_entity.type
_entity.pdbx_description
1 polymer ?
#
loop_
_entity_poly.entity_id
_entity_poly.type
_entity_poly.pdbx_seq_one_letter_code
_entity_poly.pdbx_strand_id
1 'polypeptide(L)' 'MAPEQVEYVIRGKVLTASTGRIAARQAAVVADIPMHVPVLTINKVCLSGTSANAMAGLVD' A
#
# COMPACT_ATOMS: atom_id res chain seq x y z
N MET A 1 10.69 7.71 10.54
CA MET A 1 10.66 8.37 9.22
C MET A 1 9.55 9.39 9.25
N ALA A 2 9.79 10.55 8.64
CA ALA A 2 8.72 11.50 8.39
C ALA A 2 7.86 11.00 7.22
N PRO A 3 6.52 11.20 7.21
CA PRO A 3 5.64 10.73 6.14
C PRO A 3 6.06 11.21 4.73
N GLU A 4 6.73 12.34 4.65
CA GLU A 4 7.25 12.94 3.42
C GLU A 4 8.43 12.16 2.81
N GLN A 5 9.05 11.27 3.59
CA GLN A 5 10.14 10.41 3.12
C GLN A 5 9.62 9.13 2.44
N VAL A 6 8.31 8.94 2.36
CA VAL A 6 7.72 7.75 1.72
C VAL A 6 7.58 7.98 0.22
N GLU A 7 8.21 7.13 -0.58
CA GLU A 7 8.19 7.23 -2.04
C GLU A 7 7.07 6.40 -2.69
N TYR A 8 6.66 5.31 -2.03
CA TYR A 8 5.61 4.41 -2.52
C TYR A 8 4.90 3.69 -1.37
N VAL A 9 3.59 3.43 -1.48
CA VAL A 9 2.86 2.56 -0.54
C VAL A 9 2.32 1.32 -1.25
N ILE A 10 2.81 0.15 -0.85
CA ILE A 10 2.35 -1.14 -1.36
C ILE A 10 1.66 -1.91 -0.22
N ARG A 11 0.37 -2.21 -0.36
CA ARG A 11 -0.40 -2.89 0.68
C ARG A 11 -0.99 -4.21 0.17
N GLY A 12 -0.69 -5.30 0.86
CA GLY A 12 -1.40 -6.57 0.69
C GLY A 12 -2.79 -6.55 1.33
N LYS A 13 -3.84 -6.90 0.58
CA LYS A 13 -5.21 -7.05 1.10
C LYS A 13 -5.98 -8.10 0.30
N VAL A 14 -6.37 -9.19 0.98
CA VAL A 14 -7.09 -10.31 0.36
C VAL A 14 -8.57 -10.01 0.12
N LEU A 15 -9.24 -9.49 1.14
CA LEU A 15 -10.67 -9.20 1.09
C LEU A 15 -10.88 -7.72 0.81
N THR A 16 -11.17 -7.36 -0.44
CA THR A 16 -11.43 -5.97 -0.87
C THR A 16 -12.92 -5.64 -0.95
N ALA A 17 -13.79 -6.61 -0.73
CA ALA A 17 -15.24 -6.38 -0.68
C ALA A 17 -15.58 -5.34 0.39
N SER A 18 -16.39 -4.36 0.02
CA SER A 18 -16.88 -3.29 0.91
C SER A 18 -15.80 -2.45 1.61
N THR A 19 -14.55 -2.48 1.15
CA THR A 19 -13.50 -1.59 1.70
C THR A 19 -13.56 -0.17 1.13
N GLY A 20 -14.42 0.07 0.14
CA GLY A 20 -14.48 1.34 -0.59
C GLY A 20 -13.38 1.46 -1.63
N ARG A 21 -12.88 2.69 -1.84
CA ARG A 21 -11.76 2.97 -2.75
C ARG A 21 -10.47 2.31 -2.24
N ILE A 22 -9.40 2.40 -3.03
CA ILE A 22 -8.10 1.74 -2.80
C ILE A 22 -7.72 1.70 -1.32
N ALA A 23 -7.70 0.50 -0.72
CA ALA A 23 -7.44 0.30 0.71
C ALA A 23 -6.03 0.76 1.12
N ALA A 24 -5.04 0.65 0.21
CA ALA A 24 -3.72 1.24 0.42
C ALA A 24 -3.79 2.76 0.60
N ARG A 25 -4.62 3.46 -0.20
CA ARG A 25 -4.79 4.91 -0.10
C ARG A 25 -5.45 5.30 1.22
N GLN A 26 -6.47 4.58 1.64
CA GLN A 26 -7.14 4.86 2.93
C GLN A 26 -6.17 4.72 4.11
N ALA A 27 -5.33 3.68 4.11
CA ALA A 27 -4.29 3.52 5.12
C ALA A 27 -3.23 4.62 5.03
N ALA A 28 -2.80 5.00 3.83
CA ALA A 28 -1.82 6.06 3.61
C ALA A 28 -2.31 7.42 4.15
N VAL A 29 -3.59 7.76 3.93
CA VAL A 29 -4.20 8.99 4.46
C VAL A 29 -4.24 8.98 5.99
N VAL A 30 -4.58 7.86 6.62
CA VAL A 30 -4.57 7.73 8.10
C VAL A 30 -3.14 7.82 8.66
N ALA A 31 -2.13 7.47 7.87
CA ALA A 31 -0.71 7.56 8.24
C ALA A 31 -0.08 8.91 7.84
N ASP A 32 -0.88 9.92 7.49
CA ASP A 32 -0.44 11.25 7.05
C ASP A 32 0.52 11.23 5.84
N ILE A 33 0.45 10.19 5.01
CA ILE A 33 1.26 10.09 3.79
C ILE A 33 0.68 11.02 2.72
N PRO A 34 1.50 11.89 2.09
CA PRO A 34 1.03 12.85 1.11
C PRO A 34 0.27 12.22 -0.07
N MET A 35 -0.73 12.92 -0.59
CA MET A 35 -1.59 12.43 -1.67
C MET A 35 -0.85 12.20 -3.00
N HIS A 36 0.28 12.88 -3.22
CA HIS A 36 1.09 12.69 -4.42
C HIS A 36 1.91 11.40 -4.40
N VAL A 37 2.14 10.81 -3.22
CA VAL A 37 2.86 9.54 -3.09
C VAL A 37 2.02 8.44 -3.75
N PRO A 38 2.54 7.72 -4.77
CA PRO A 38 1.82 6.65 -5.43
C PRO A 38 1.53 5.48 -4.49
N VAL A 39 0.35 4.86 -4.67
CA VAL A 39 -0.07 3.74 -3.81
C VAL A 39 -0.77 2.66 -4.62
N LEU A 40 -0.59 1.41 -4.24
CA LEU A 40 -1.30 0.28 -4.83
C LEU A 40 -1.70 -0.77 -3.79
N THR A 41 -2.79 -1.47 -4.07
CA THR A 41 -3.25 -2.60 -3.27
C THR A 41 -3.04 -3.88 -4.07
N ILE A 42 -2.43 -4.89 -3.47
CA ILE A 42 -2.24 -6.20 -4.10
C ILE A 42 -3.04 -7.28 -3.40
N ASN A 43 -3.49 -8.24 -4.19
CA ASN A 43 -4.15 -9.44 -3.70
C ASN A 43 -3.49 -10.67 -4.31
N LYS A 44 -2.68 -11.34 -3.51
CA LYS A 44 -2.12 -12.67 -3.81
C LYS A 44 -2.50 -13.66 -2.71
N VAL A 45 -3.74 -13.56 -2.23
CA VAL A 45 -4.27 -14.38 -1.12
C VAL A 45 -3.30 -14.32 0.07
N CYS A 46 -2.91 -15.45 0.66
CA CYS A 46 -2.03 -15.51 1.82
C CYS A 46 -0.65 -14.85 1.58
N LEU A 47 -0.21 -14.81 0.32
CA LEU A 47 1.09 -14.23 -0.06
C LEU A 47 1.04 -12.72 -0.28
N SER A 48 -0.10 -12.05 -0.06
CA SER A 48 -0.24 -10.61 -0.30
C SER A 48 0.72 -9.77 0.55
N GLY A 49 1.08 -10.19 1.76
CA GLY A 49 2.06 -9.47 2.58
C GLY A 49 3.47 -9.59 2.00
N THR A 50 3.95 -10.81 1.82
CA THR A 50 5.29 -11.09 1.30
C THR A 50 5.49 -10.57 -0.12
N SER A 51 4.45 -10.62 -0.95
CA SER A 51 4.50 -10.06 -2.30
C SER A 51 4.64 -8.54 -2.28
N ALA A 52 4.04 -7.85 -1.30
CA ALA A 52 4.19 -6.41 -1.15
C ALA A 52 5.64 -6.04 -0.83
N ASN A 53 6.27 -6.79 0.07
CA ASN A 53 7.69 -6.61 0.40
C ASN A 53 8.59 -6.91 -0.82
N ALA A 54 8.30 -7.99 -1.56
CA ALA A 54 9.06 -8.33 -2.76
C ALA A 54 8.95 -7.25 -3.84
N MET A 55 7.77 -6.64 -4.02
CA MET A 55 7.60 -5.53 -4.96
C MET A 55 8.20 -4.22 -4.46
N ALA A 56 8.27 -4.00 -3.14
CA ALA A 56 8.96 -2.84 -2.58
C ALA A 56 10.44 -2.81 -3.02
N GLY A 57 11.13 -3.96 -3.00
CA GLY A 57 12.51 -4.06 -3.50
C GLY A 57 12.67 -3.99 -5.03
N LEU A 58 11.58 -3.83 -5.79
CA LEU A 58 11.60 -3.55 -7.23
C LEU A 58 11.37 -2.08 -7.56
N VAL A 59 11.01 -1.27 -6.56
CA VAL A 59 10.71 0.16 -6.70
C VAL A 59 11.74 1.04 -5.96
N ASP A 60 12.90 0.46 -5.61
CA ASP A 60 14.09 1.18 -5.13
C ASP A 60 14.74 2.03 -6.24
#